data_AF-T1B9K4-F1
#
_entry.id   AF-T1B9K4-F1
#
_cell.length_a   1.000
_cell.length_b   1.000
_cell.length_c   1.000
_cell.angle_alpha   90.00
_cell.angle_beta   90.00
_cell.angle_gamma   90.00
#
_symmetry.space_group_name_H-M   'P 1'
#
loop_
_entity.id
_entity.type
_entity.pdbx_description
1 polymer ?
#
loop_
_entity_poly.entity_id
_entity_poly.type
_entity_poly.pdbx_seq_one_letter_code
_entity_poly.pdbx_strand_id
1 'polypeptide(L)'
;MQRGDLVTVSLPGDYGKPRPALVVQSDLLEELDSIVLCPVTSLLRNAAFRVTIEPNPSNGLRTLSQVMVDKLSTLPRAKISEPFGRLGDERMKAVDRALLLVMGLI
;
A
#
# COMPACT_ATOMS: atom_id res chain seq x y z
N MET A 1 -3.81 -1.74 -12.81
CA MET A 1 -3.63 -1.56 -11.36
C MET A 1 -4.98 -1.32 -10.73
N GLN A 2 -5.32 -2.14 -9.74
CA GLN A 2 -6.57 -2.11 -8.98
C GLN A 2 -6.28 -1.95 -7.49
N ARG A 3 -7.32 -1.60 -6.74
CA ARG A 3 -7.29 -1.54 -5.28
C ARG A 3 -6.88 -2.88 -4.69
N GLY A 4 -5.88 -2.84 -3.81
CA GLY A 4 -5.32 -4.01 -3.15
C GLY A 4 -4.09 -4.59 -3.86
N ASP A 5 -3.75 -4.14 -5.06
CA ASP A 5 -2.53 -4.54 -5.76
C ASP A 5 -1.29 -4.09 -4.98
N LEU A 6 -0.28 -4.94 -4.93
CA LEU A 6 1.05 -4.64 -4.44
C LEU A 6 1.97 -4.37 -5.63
N VAL A 7 2.60 -3.21 -5.62
CA VAL A 7 3.44 -2.66 -6.68
C VAL A 7 4.78 -2.24 -6.12
N THR A 8 5.79 -2.10 -6.97
CA THR A 8 7.07 -1.51 -6.59
C THR A 8 7.10 -0.05 -7.03
N VAL A 9 7.48 0.83 -6.11
CA VAL A 9 7.60 2.28 -6.35
C VAL A 9 8.89 2.84 -5.77
N SER A 10 9.36 3.93 -6.36
CA SER A 10 10.40 4.78 -5.78
C SER A 10 9.77 6.12 -5.43
N LEU A 11 9.59 6.37 -4.14
CA LEU A 11 8.96 7.60 -3.65
C LEU A 11 10.05 8.67 -3.43
N PRO A 12 9.79 9.94 -3.73
CA PRO A 12 10.76 11.01 -3.51
C PRO A 12 11.12 11.15 -2.01
N GLY A 13 12.31 11.68 -1.72
CA GLY A 13 12.82 11.86 -0.35
C GLY A 13 13.43 10.59 0.25
N ASP A 14 13.22 10.36 1.55
CA ASP A 14 13.79 9.24 2.32
C ASP A 14 13.38 7.83 1.81
N TYR A 15 12.45 7.78 0.86
CA TYR A 15 11.89 6.56 0.30
C TYR A 15 12.38 6.25 -1.13
N GLY A 16 13.47 6.89 -1.58
CA GLY A 16 13.95 6.83 -2.97
C GLY A 16 14.42 5.46 -3.49
N LYS A 17 14.57 4.47 -2.62
CA LYS A 17 14.84 3.08 -3.06
C LYS A 17 13.54 2.40 -3.49
N PRO A 18 13.55 1.61 -4.58
CA PRO A 18 12.42 0.78 -4.96
C PRO A 18 11.94 -0.05 -3.77
N ARG A 19 10.66 0.10 -3.43
CA ARG A 19 10.03 -0.60 -2.31
C ARG A 19 8.60 -0.99 -2.65
N PRO A 20 8.07 -2.04 -2.01
CA PRO A 20 6.67 -2.38 -2.12
C PRO A 20 5.75 -1.24 -1.65
N ALA A 21 4.60 -1.11 -2.31
CA ALA A 21 3.50 -0.25 -1.93
C ALA A 21 2.17 -0.92 -2.28
N LEU A 22 1.15 -0.60 -1.48
CA LEU A 22 -0.23 -1.07 -1.66
C LEU A 22 -1.06 0.02 -2.35
N VAL A 23 -1.71 -0.33 -3.45
CA VAL A 23 -2.70 0.54 -4.09
C VAL A 23 -3.95 0.60 -3.23
N VAL A 24 -4.36 1.80 -2.82
CA VAL A 24 -5.56 2.01 -1.97
C VAL A 24 -6.65 2.84 -2.64
N GLN A 25 -6.33 3.45 -3.79
CA GLN A 25 -7.28 4.19 -4.63
C GLN A 25 -8.47 3.30 -5.04
N SER A 26 -9.65 3.91 -5.11
CA SER A 26 -10.86 3.26 -5.63
C SER A 26 -10.70 2.90 -7.11
N ASP A 27 -11.17 1.71 -7.48
CA ASP A 27 -11.20 1.27 -8.88
C ASP A 27 -12.13 2.15 -9.75
N LEU A 28 -13.07 2.88 -9.13
CA LEU A 28 -13.92 3.85 -9.82
C LEU A 28 -13.15 5.08 -10.35
N LEU A 29 -11.89 5.24 -9.95
CA LEU A 29 -11.03 6.36 -10.34
C LEU A 29 -9.91 5.87 -11.28
N GLU A 30 -10.18 4.84 -12.08
CA GLU A 30 -9.16 4.24 -12.96
C GLU A 30 -8.69 5.17 -14.09
N GLU A 31 -9.50 6.16 -14.48
CA GLU A 31 -9.18 7.13 -15.53
C GLU A 31 -8.17 8.21 -15.09
N LEU A 32 -7.90 8.35 -13.79
CA LEU A 32 -6.94 9.35 -13.30
C LEU A 32 -5.49 8.94 -13.60
N ASP A 33 -4.66 9.89 -14.06
CA ASP A 33 -3.24 9.68 -14.41
C ASP A 33 -2.33 9.37 -13.21
N SER A 34 -2.86 9.47 -11.99
CA SER A 34 -2.13 9.21 -10.75
C SER A 34 -2.88 8.23 -9.85
N ILE A 35 -2.13 7.55 -9.00
CA ILE A 35 -2.64 6.54 -8.08
C ILE A 35 -2.26 6.87 -6.65
N VAL A 36 -3.24 6.81 -5.76
CA VAL A 36 -3.06 6.85 -4.30
C VAL A 36 -2.66 5.47 -3.77
N LEU A 37 -1.56 5.42 -3.04
CA LEU A 37 -0.97 4.21 -2.49
C LEU A 37 -0.40 4.44 -1.08
N CYS A 38 -0.14 3.33 -0.38
CA CYS A 38 0.54 3.30 0.91
C CYS A 38 1.85 2.50 0.78
N PRO A 39 3.02 3.06 1.17
CA PRO A 39 4.27 2.31 1.20
C PRO A 39 4.17 1.10 2.14
N VAL A 40 4.93 0.05 1.85
CA VAL A 40 5.06 -1.13 2.70
C VAL A 40 6.51 -1.25 3.16
N THR A 41 6.70 -1.65 4.42
CA THR A 41 8.03 -1.78 5.04
C THR A 41 8.14 -3.04 5.88
N SER A 42 9.32 -3.67 5.86
CA SER A 42 9.68 -4.72 6.81
C SER A 42 10.23 -4.20 8.13
N LEU A 43 10.44 -2.88 8.26
CA LEU A 43 10.77 -2.24 9.54
C LEU A 43 9.50 -2.10 10.37
N LEU A 44 9.21 -3.12 11.16
CA LEU A 44 8.02 -3.21 11.99
C LEU A 44 8.06 -2.19 13.14
N ARG A 45 6.90 -1.60 13.44
CA ARG A 45 6.70 -0.73 14.60
C ARG A 45 5.47 -1.18 15.37
N ASN A 46 5.51 -0.97 16.69
CA ASN A 46 4.33 -1.10 17.53
C ASN A 46 3.43 0.13 17.32
N ALA A 47 2.64 0.09 16.24
CA ALA A 47 1.72 1.13 15.84
C ALA A 47 0.38 0.49 15.47
N ALA A 48 -0.66 0.71 16.29
CA ALA A 48 -1.95 0.04 16.16
C ALA A 48 -2.64 0.28 14.80
N PHE A 49 -2.32 1.38 14.13
CA PHE A 49 -2.85 1.72 12.81
C PHE A 49 -2.08 1.04 11.66
N ARG A 50 -0.89 0.49 11.87
CA ARG A 50 -0.14 -0.18 10.79
C ARG A 50 -0.60 -1.62 10.63
N VAL A 51 -1.13 -1.95 9.46
CA VAL A 51 -1.62 -3.29 9.15
C VAL A 51 -0.44 -4.21 8.83
N THR A 52 -0.22 -5.22 9.67
CA THR A 52 0.79 -6.26 9.45
C THR A 52 0.32 -7.28 8.40
N ILE A 53 1.22 -7.65 7.50
CA ILE A 53 1.02 -8.59 6.41
C ILE A 53 2.08 -9.68 6.47
N GLU A 54 1.63 -10.93 6.62
CA GLU A 54 2.47 -12.12 6.45
C GLU A 54 2.78 -12.37 4.97
N PRO A 55 4.02 -12.75 4.61
CA PRO A 55 4.36 -13.09 3.23
C PRO A 55 3.61 -14.33 2.78
N ASN A 56 3.08 -14.31 1.56
CA ASN A 56 2.45 -15.47 0.94
C ASN A 56 2.53 -15.40 -0.59
N PRO A 57 2.25 -16.51 -1.31
CA PRO A 57 2.36 -16.54 -2.77
C PRO A 57 1.46 -15.51 -3.48
N SER A 58 0.29 -15.18 -2.92
CA SER A 58 -0.65 -14.23 -3.53
C SER A 58 -0.20 -12.79 -3.41
N ASN A 59 0.49 -12.42 -2.33
CA ASN A 59 0.95 -11.05 -2.10
C ASN A 59 2.40 -10.81 -2.56
N GLY A 60 3.17 -11.87 -2.81
CA GLY A 60 4.54 -11.79 -3.34
C GLY A 60 5.58 -11.16 -2.40
N LEU A 61 5.20 -10.85 -1.14
CA LEU A 61 6.14 -10.37 -0.13
C LEU A 61 7.05 -11.52 0.31
N ARG A 62 8.28 -11.18 0.71
CA ARG A 62 9.29 -12.16 1.16
C ARG A 62 9.49 -12.19 2.67
N THR A 63 9.04 -11.15 3.36
CA THR A 63 9.22 -10.97 4.80
C THR A 63 7.97 -10.38 5.41
N LEU A 64 7.78 -10.60 6.71
CA LEU A 64 6.78 -9.90 7.51
C LEU A 64 6.91 -8.38 7.30
N SER A 65 5.81 -7.75 6.95
CA SER A 65 5.79 -6.34 6.55
C SER A 65 4.58 -5.61 7.11
N GLN A 66 4.62 -4.28 7.12
CA GLN A 66 3.52 -3.41 7.52
C GLN A 66 3.17 -2.41 6.42
N VAL A 67 1.87 -2.22 6.19
CA VAL A 67 1.35 -1.09 5.41
C VAL A 67 1.49 0.18 6.24
N MET A 68 2.22 1.16 5.70
CA MET A 68 2.40 2.48 6.31
C MET A 68 1.23 3.38 5.93
N VAL A 69 0.04 3.10 6.46
CA VAL A 69 -1.17 3.91 6.19
C VAL A 69 -1.04 5.37 6.62
N ASP A 70 -0.09 5.67 7.52
CA ASP A 70 0.33 7.01 7.93
C ASP A 70 1.16 7.78 6.87
N LYS A 71 1.48 7.13 5.75
CA LYS A 71 2.34 7.65 4.68
C LYS A 71 1.67 7.54 3.30
N LEU A 72 0.37 7.79 3.24
CA LEU A 72 -0.36 7.94 1.97
C LEU A 72 0.42 8.83 1.01
N SER A 73 0.56 8.35 -0.22
CA SER A 73 1.31 9.03 -1.29
C SER A 73 0.57 8.87 -2.60
N THR A 74 0.72 9.85 -3.47
CA THR A 74 0.16 9.82 -4.83
C THR A 74 1.30 9.88 -5.83
N LEU A 75 1.30 8.96 -6.80
CA LEU A 75 2.32 8.91 -7.85
C LEU A 75 1.65 8.85 -9.24
N PRO A 76 2.27 9.46 -10.27
CA PRO A 76 1.86 9.21 -11.66
C PRO A 76 1.94 7.72 -11.99
N ARG A 77 0.97 7.19 -12.75
CA ARG A 77 0.92 5.77 -13.16
C ARG A 77 2.22 5.30 -13.80
N ALA A 78 2.82 6.15 -14.64
CA ALA A 78 4.08 5.87 -15.33
C ALA A 78 5.29 5.66 -14.39
N LYS A 79 5.20 6.01 -13.10
CA LYS A 79 6.24 5.80 -12.09
C LYS A 79 6.00 4.58 -11.21
N ILE A 80 4.97 3.79 -11.48
CA ILE A 80 4.57 2.62 -10.69
C ILE A 80 4.80 1.38 -11.54
N SER A 81 5.42 0.35 -10.96
CA SER A 81 5.60 -0.92 -11.67
C SER A 81 4.26 -1.62 -11.90
N GLU A 82 4.27 -2.63 -12.77
CA GLU A 82 3.19 -3.61 -12.79
C GLU A 82 3.00 -4.26 -11.40
N PRO A 83 1.75 -4.66 -11.05
CA PRO A 83 1.48 -5.42 -9.84
C PRO A 83 2.29 -6.71 -9.78
N PHE A 84 2.87 -7.00 -8.62
CA PHE A 84 3.57 -8.27 -8.37
C PHE A 84 2.79 -9.21 -7.43
N GLY A 85 1.71 -8.72 -6.84
CA GLY A 85 0.86 -9.47 -5.92
C GLY A 85 -0.34 -8.64 -5.50
N ARG A 86 -1.17 -9.20 -4.60
CA ARG A 86 -2.38 -8.55 -4.10
C ARG A 86 -2.65 -8.93 -2.64
N LEU A 87 -3.28 -8.04 -1.90
CA LEU A 87 -3.85 -8.36 -0.58
C LEU A 87 -5.25 -8.95 -0.70
N GLY A 88 -5.52 -9.97 0.11
CA GLY A 88 -6.86 -10.53 0.23
C GLY A 88 -7.82 -9.63 1.02
N ASP A 89 -9.11 -9.90 0.87
CA ASP A 89 -10.21 -9.06 1.36
C ASP A 89 -10.16 -8.77 2.87
N GLU A 90 -9.80 -9.75 3.69
CA GLU A 90 -9.73 -9.57 5.14
C GLU A 90 -8.67 -8.55 5.53
N ARG A 91 -7.51 -8.59 4.86
CA ARG A 91 -6.43 -7.62 5.07
C ARG A 91 -6.82 -6.25 4.51
N MET A 92 -7.52 -6.20 3.37
CA MET A 92 -8.04 -4.95 2.84
C MET A 92 -9.04 -4.29 3.79
N LYS A 93 -9.93 -5.04 4.44
CA LYS A 93 -10.84 -4.50 5.48
C LYS A 93 -10.08 -3.90 6.66
N ALA A 94 -8.96 -4.51 7.07
CA ALA A 94 -8.11 -3.93 8.11
C ALA A 94 -7.45 -2.63 7.65
N VAL A 95 -7.01 -2.56 6.38
CA VAL A 95 -6.48 -1.34 5.77
C VAL A 95 -7.53 -0.25 5.70
N ASP A 96 -8.78 -0.56 5.35
CA ASP A 96 -9.89 0.41 5.28
C ASP A 96 -10.11 1.08 6.64
N ARG A 97 -10.21 0.28 7.72
CA ARG A 97 -10.38 0.80 9.08
C ARG A 97 -9.20 1.65 9.52
N ALA A 98 -7.99 1.23 9.18
CA ALA A 98 -6.78 1.96 9.52
C ALA A 98 -6.68 3.30 8.77
N LEU A 99 -7.10 3.35 7.49
CA LEU A 99 -7.19 4.57 6.70
C LEU A 99 -8.23 5.54 7.29
N LEU A 100 -9.42 5.05 7.66
CA LEU A 100 -10.43 5.88 8.32
C LEU A 100 -9.89 6.52 9.60
N LEU A 101 -9.21 5.73 10.44
CA LEU A 101 -8.58 6.21 11.68
C LEU A 101 -7.51 7.28 11.42
N VAL A 102 -6.55 7.00 10.52
CA VAL A 102 -5.44 7.93 10.24
C VAL A 102 -5.92 9.24 9.61
N MET A 103 -6.98 9.18 8.83
CA MET A 103 -7.56 10.35 8.16
C MET A 103 -8.59 11.11 9.03
N GLY A 104 -8.89 10.63 10.25
CA GLY A 104 -9.87 11.27 11.14
C GLY A 104 -11.31 11.22 10.61
N LEU A 105 -11.68 10.14 9.92
CA LEU A 105 -13.00 9.93 9.31
C LEU A 105 -13.89 9.01 10.16
N ILE A 106 -13.63 8.94 11.46
CA ILE A 106 -14.36 8.15 12.46
C ILE A 106 -15.05 9.04 13.49
#